data_AF-A0A7S2T792-F1
#
_entry.id   AF-A0A7S2T792-F1
#
_cell.length_a   1.000
_cell.length_b   1.000
_cell.length_c   1.000
_cell.angle_alpha   90.00
_cell.angle_beta   90.00
_cell.angle_gamma   90.00
#
_symmetry.space_group_name_H-M   'P 1'
#
loop_
_entity.id
_entity.type
_entity.pdbx_description
1 polymer ?
#
loop_
_entity_poly.entity_id
_entity_poly.type
_entity_poly.pdbx_seq_one_letter_code
_entity_poly.pdbx_strand_id
1 'polypeptide(L)'
;MTRIRIEGLLAAFPKLVNTGKQHTYVDTENVRYVYQPMETLYLVLVTNKQSNILEDLETMKLLSRILNEYEMDEESISENCFEIVFAFDEAISFGHREHINMQQIKTNLEMESHEEKLHKMIIQSKINDTKDIMKKKAMEIDKIKLEKKLESSRNSISSMGSGMGSGMGSGMGSGMGGGMGGGMGSSSAPSFG
;
A
#
# COMPACT_ATOMS: atom_id res chain seq x y z
N MET A 1 11.24 26.71 9.88
CA MET A 1 10.53 27.93 9.41
C MET A 1 9.12 27.89 10.00
N THR A 2 8.55 28.99 10.51
CA THR A 2 7.18 28.97 11.08
C THR A 2 6.14 29.33 10.01
N ARG A 3 4.90 28.83 10.13
CA ARG A 3 3.80 29.16 9.21
C ARG A 3 3.63 30.68 9.01
N ILE A 4 3.62 31.43 10.11
CA ILE A 4 3.48 32.89 10.12
C ILE A 4 4.56 33.56 9.26
N ARG A 5 5.79 33.03 9.30
CA ARG A 5 6.89 33.55 8.50
C ARG A 5 6.65 33.32 7.01
N ILE A 6 6.19 32.13 6.62
CA ILE A 6 5.91 31.79 5.21
C ILE A 6 4.79 32.69 4.66
N GLU A 7 3.67 32.78 5.37
CA GLU A 7 2.55 33.63 4.96
C GLU A 7 2.95 35.11 4.85
N GLY A 8 3.76 35.61 5.79
CA GLY A 8 4.28 36.98 5.74
C GLY A 8 5.19 37.24 4.53
N LEU A 9 6.02 36.26 4.14
CA LEU A 9 6.86 36.36 2.94
C LEU A 9 6.02 36.33 1.65
N LEU A 10 5.04 35.41 1.57
CA LEU A 10 4.14 35.30 0.41
C LEU A 10 3.23 36.53 0.26
N ALA A 11 2.73 37.11 1.35
CA ALA A 11 1.91 38.32 1.31
C ALA A 11 2.67 39.55 0.78
N ALA A 12 3.99 39.59 0.95
CA ALA A 12 4.84 40.67 0.44
C ALA A 12 5.20 40.48 -1.04
N PHE A 13 5.25 39.23 -1.53
CA PHE A 13 5.75 38.86 -2.85
C PHE A 13 5.10 39.63 -4.04
N PRO A 14 3.76 39.79 -4.14
CA PRO A 14 3.15 40.50 -5.27
C PRO A 14 3.64 41.95 -5.45
N LYS A 15 4.00 42.62 -4.35
CA LYS A 15 4.52 44.00 -4.36
C LYS A 15 5.94 44.08 -4.90
N LEU A 16 6.68 42.97 -4.87
CA LEU A 16 8.08 42.86 -5.31
C LEU A 16 8.20 42.51 -6.79
N VAL A 17 7.22 41.82 -7.38
CA VAL A 17 7.26 41.38 -8.78
C VAL A 17 6.89 42.50 -9.76
N ASN A 18 6.03 43.45 -9.34
CA ASN A 18 5.58 44.56 -10.18
C ASN A 18 6.64 45.65 -10.46
N THR A 19 7.82 45.56 -9.85
CA THR A 19 8.91 46.52 -10.10
C THR A 19 9.69 46.19 -11.38
N GLY A 20 9.06 46.33 -12.55
CA GLY A 20 9.65 46.67 -13.87
C GLY A 20 10.90 45.93 -14.37
N LYS A 21 11.35 44.86 -13.71
CA LYS A 21 12.59 44.16 -13.99
C LYS A 21 12.25 42.74 -14.42
N GLN A 22 12.67 42.36 -15.62
CA GLN A 22 12.70 40.97 -16.07
C GLN A 22 13.82 40.22 -15.34
N HIS A 23 13.65 39.99 -14.04
CA HIS A 23 14.52 39.10 -13.29
C HIS A 23 13.71 37.88 -12.88
N THR A 24 14.26 36.70 -13.10
CA THR A 24 13.74 35.41 -12.61
C THR A 24 13.90 35.25 -11.10
N TYR A 25 14.41 36.27 -10.41
CA TYR A 25 14.50 36.35 -8.96
C TYR A 25 14.48 37.79 -8.44
N VAL A 26 14.06 37.97 -7.18
CA VAL A 26 14.13 39.23 -6.42
C VAL A 26 14.84 38.99 -5.10
N ASP A 27 15.88 39.78 -4.83
CA ASP A 27 16.56 39.79 -3.54
C ASP A 27 15.91 40.80 -2.61
N THR A 28 15.60 40.35 -1.39
CA THR A 28 15.23 41.23 -0.28
C THR A 28 16.37 41.32 0.73
N GLU A 29 16.08 41.82 1.92
CA GLU A 29 17.06 41.89 3.01
C GLU A 29 17.50 40.48 3.47
N ASN A 30 16.53 39.59 3.69
CA ASN A 30 16.75 38.30 4.37
C ASN A 30 16.70 37.08 3.44
N VAL A 31 15.94 37.15 2.36
CA VAL A 31 15.69 36.02 1.45
C VAL A 31 15.73 36.45 -0.01
N ARG A 32 15.95 35.48 -0.88
CA ARG A 32 15.79 35.59 -2.32
C ARG A 32 14.53 34.85 -2.73
N TYR A 33 13.70 35.49 -3.56
CA TYR A 33 12.57 34.86 -4.21
C TYR A 33 12.99 34.51 -5.62
N VAL A 34 13.08 33.22 -5.95
CA VAL A 34 13.19 32.77 -7.34
C VAL A 34 11.78 32.42 -7.78
N TYR A 35 11.33 32.88 -8.94
CA TYR A 35 9.94 32.66 -9.34
C TYR A 35 9.78 32.50 -10.86
N GLN A 36 8.73 31.78 -11.22
CA GLN A 36 8.30 31.57 -12.60
C GLN A 36 6.78 31.79 -12.69
N PRO A 37 6.30 32.66 -13.59
CA PRO A 37 4.87 32.75 -13.88
C PRO A 37 4.35 31.45 -14.51
N MET A 38 3.20 30.97 -14.06
CA MET A 38 2.52 29.75 -14.52
C MET A 38 1.05 30.10 -14.79
N GLU A 39 0.73 30.49 -16.02
CA GLU A 39 -0.61 30.96 -16.40
C GLU A 39 -1.20 32.02 -15.45
N THR A 40 -2.14 31.62 -14.58
CA THR A 40 -2.80 32.50 -13.59
C THR A 40 -2.13 32.50 -12.21
N LEU A 41 -1.12 31.66 -12.02
CA LEU A 41 -0.42 31.42 -10.76
C LEU A 41 1.08 31.75 -10.86
N TYR A 42 1.75 31.72 -9.71
CA TYR A 42 3.21 31.86 -9.63
C TYR A 42 3.80 30.66 -8.88
N LEU A 43 4.80 30.04 -9.50
CA LEU A 43 5.69 29.13 -8.78
C LEU A 43 6.80 29.95 -8.14
N VAL A 44 6.98 29.82 -6.82
CA VAL A 44 7.93 30.62 -6.04
C VAL A 44 8.80 29.71 -5.16
N LEU A 45 10.11 29.79 -5.33
CA LEU A 45 11.10 29.26 -4.40
C LEU A 45 11.63 30.41 -3.52
N VAL A 46 11.62 30.20 -2.20
CA VAL A 46 12.23 31.14 -1.25
C VAL A 46 13.53 30.54 -0.75
N THR A 47 14.65 31.14 -1.13
CA THR A 47 16.00 30.67 -0.78
C THR A 47 16.75 31.70 0.06
N ASN A 48 17.82 31.27 0.72
CA ASN A 48 18.72 32.21 1.39
C ASN A 48 19.57 32.94 0.34
N LYS A 49 20.06 34.14 0.66
CA LYS A 49 20.86 34.94 -0.30
C LYS A 49 22.20 34.30 -0.65
N GLN A 50 22.68 33.38 0.19
CA GLN A 50 23.92 32.65 0.03
C GLN A 50 23.74 31.37 -0.81
N SER A 51 22.50 30.98 -1.15
CA SER A 51 22.22 29.80 -1.97
C SER A 51 22.81 29.99 -3.36
N ASN A 52 23.20 28.87 -3.96
CA ASN A 52 23.65 28.85 -5.34
C ASN A 52 22.46 29.10 -6.27
N ILE A 53 22.38 30.31 -6.81
CA ILE A 53 21.28 30.71 -7.70
C ILE A 53 21.16 29.85 -8.96
N LEU A 54 22.26 29.28 -9.45
CA LEU A 54 22.19 28.39 -10.62
C LEU A 54 21.48 27.08 -10.28
N GLU A 55 21.76 26.54 -9.09
CA GLU A 55 21.10 25.34 -8.57
C GLU A 55 19.63 25.60 -8.22
N ASP A 56 19.33 26.76 -7.61
CA ASP A 56 17.96 27.19 -7.33
C ASP A 56 17.14 27.32 -8.64
N LEU A 57 17.73 27.87 -9.71
CA LEU A 57 17.09 27.98 -11.02
C LEU A 57 16.90 26.62 -11.71
N GLU A 58 17.82 25.68 -11.54
CA GLU A 58 17.63 24.31 -12.02
C GLU A 58 16.54 23.57 -11.23
N THR A 59 16.47 23.79 -9.93
CA THR A 59 15.41 23.27 -9.06
C THR A 59 14.05 23.83 -9.49
N MET A 60 13.96 25.14 -9.72
CA MET A 60 12.76 25.80 -10.25
C MET A 60 12.28 25.15 -11.56
N LYS A 61 13.20 24.87 -12.49
CA LYS A 61 12.88 24.20 -13.76
C LYS A 61 12.38 22.78 -13.54
N LEU A 62 12.94 22.04 -12.58
CA LEU A 62 12.47 20.70 -12.25
C LEU A 62 11.04 20.75 -11.68
N LEU A 63 10.78 21.61 -10.69
CA LEU A 63 9.46 21.76 -10.10
C LEU A 63 8.40 22.22 -11.12
N SER A 64 8.76 23.16 -12.00
CA SER A 64 7.87 23.58 -13.09
C SER A 64 7.51 22.43 -14.02
N ARG A 65 8.45 21.52 -14.32
CA ARG A 65 8.13 20.31 -15.10
C ARG A 65 7.22 19.34 -14.37
N ILE A 66 7.33 19.23 -13.05
CA ILE A 66 6.42 18.38 -12.24
C ILE A 66 5.01 18.95 -12.34
N LEU A 67 4.87 20.27 -12.16
CA LEU A 67 3.57 20.94 -12.23
C LEU A 67 2.94 20.86 -13.62
N ASN A 68 3.71 20.92 -14.70
CA ASN A 68 3.18 20.82 -16.07
C ASN A 68 2.51 19.46 -16.40
N GLU A 69 2.55 18.47 -15.50
CA GLU A 69 1.75 17.24 -15.64
C GLU A 69 0.28 17.43 -15.25
N TYR A 70 -0.04 18.53 -14.59
CA TYR A 70 -1.37 18.91 -14.11
C TYR A 70 -1.90 20.13 -14.89
N GLU A 71 -3.20 20.38 -14.80
CA GLU A 71 -3.80 21.63 -15.30
C GLU A 71 -3.39 22.79 -14.38
N MET A 72 -3.04 23.94 -14.98
CA MET A 72 -2.49 25.11 -14.26
C MET A 72 -3.56 26.08 -13.77
N ASP A 73 -4.61 25.51 -13.19
CA ASP A 73 -5.71 26.18 -12.51
C ASP A 73 -5.67 25.93 -10.98
N GLU A 74 -6.29 26.82 -10.22
CA GLU A 74 -6.28 26.76 -8.76
C GLU A 74 -7.01 25.51 -8.22
N GLU A 75 -8.09 25.10 -8.88
CA GLU A 75 -8.92 23.97 -8.47
C GLU A 75 -8.14 22.65 -8.63
N SER A 76 -7.59 22.38 -9.83
CA SER A 76 -6.77 21.19 -10.08
C SER A 76 -5.54 21.08 -9.20
N ILE A 77 -4.82 22.19 -8.96
CA ILE A 77 -3.65 22.18 -8.07
C ILE A 77 -4.07 21.92 -6.62
N SER A 78 -5.22 22.45 -6.18
CA SER A 78 -5.74 22.19 -4.84
C SER A 78 -6.16 20.73 -4.66
N GLU A 79 -6.79 20.13 -5.67
CA GLU A 79 -7.18 18.71 -5.65
C GLU A 79 -5.96 17.78 -5.59
N ASN A 80 -4.91 18.09 -6.34
CA ASN A 80 -3.69 17.28 -6.43
C ASN A 80 -2.58 17.72 -5.45
N CYS A 81 -2.90 18.56 -4.46
CA CYS A 81 -1.87 19.22 -3.63
C CYS A 81 -0.93 18.25 -2.90
N PHE A 82 -1.44 17.12 -2.40
CA PHE A 82 -0.61 16.13 -1.70
C PHE A 82 0.37 15.42 -2.63
N GLU A 83 -0.07 15.09 -3.84
CA GLU A 83 0.77 14.44 -4.86
C GLU A 83 1.90 15.36 -5.30
N ILE A 84 1.57 16.64 -5.52
CA ILE A 84 2.54 17.69 -5.85
C ILE A 84 3.54 17.87 -4.71
N VAL A 85 3.08 17.93 -3.46
CA VAL A 85 3.97 18.06 -2.29
C VAL A 85 4.90 16.86 -2.18
N PHE A 86 4.41 15.63 -2.36
CA PHE A 86 5.27 14.44 -2.35
C PHE A 86 6.29 14.46 -3.49
N ALA A 87 5.89 14.88 -4.70
CA ALA A 87 6.83 15.02 -5.81
C ALA A 87 7.90 16.09 -5.53
N PHE A 88 7.54 17.17 -4.82
CA PHE A 88 8.48 18.22 -4.41
C PHE A 88 9.43 17.75 -3.31
N ASP A 89 8.96 16.94 -2.36
CA ASP A 89 9.78 16.33 -1.31
C ASP A 89 10.82 15.36 -1.89
N GLU A 90 10.51 14.65 -2.97
CA GLU A 90 11.50 13.85 -3.71
C GLU A 90 12.56 14.74 -4.39
N ALA A 91 12.16 15.90 -4.93
CA ALA A 91 13.07 16.81 -5.62
C ALA A 91 13.97 17.63 -4.69
N ILE A 92 13.53 17.91 -3.46
CA ILE A 92 14.22 18.77 -2.49
C ILE A 92 14.21 18.13 -1.11
N SER A 93 15.39 17.82 -0.59
CA SER A 93 15.57 17.24 0.74
C SER A 93 16.31 18.22 1.67
N PHE A 94 15.69 18.58 2.79
CA PHE A 94 16.25 19.51 3.80
C PHE A 94 16.77 20.86 3.23
N GLY A 95 16.20 21.32 2.13
CA GLY A 95 16.61 22.56 1.45
C GLY A 95 17.77 22.41 0.47
N HIS A 96 18.21 21.18 0.21
CA HIS A 96 19.15 20.84 -0.85
C HIS A 96 18.40 20.17 -2.00
N ARG A 97 18.86 20.43 -3.22
CA ARG A 97 18.30 19.77 -4.40
C ARG A 97 18.81 18.33 -4.47
N GLU A 98 17.92 17.40 -4.73
CA GLU A 98 18.30 16.03 -5.07
C GLU A 98 18.67 15.92 -6.56
N HIS A 99 19.74 15.20 -6.86
CA HIS A 99 20.20 14.98 -8.25
C HIS A 99 19.40 13.88 -8.94
N ILE A 100 18.09 14.08 -9.05
CA ILE A 100 17.14 13.14 -9.65
C ILE A 100 16.45 13.73 -10.87
N ASN A 101 16.01 12.85 -11.77
CA ASN A 101 15.23 13.21 -12.95
C ASN A 101 13.73 12.93 -12.75
N MET A 102 12.89 13.37 -13.69
CA MET A 102 11.44 13.19 -13.61
C MET A 102 11.01 11.72 -13.51
N GLN A 103 11.71 10.82 -14.22
CA GLN A 103 11.37 9.40 -14.22
C GLN A 103 11.63 8.77 -12.85
N GLN A 104 12.74 9.13 -12.22
CA GLN A 104 13.09 8.68 -10.86
C GLN A 104 12.10 9.21 -9.83
N ILE A 105 11.67 10.47 -9.94
CA ILE A 105 10.61 11.02 -9.08
C ILE A 105 9.36 10.14 -9.15
N LYS A 106 8.91 9.78 -10.37
CA LYS A 106 7.74 8.91 -10.54
C LYS A 106 7.93 7.53 -9.89
N THR A 107 9.08 6.90 -10.11
CA THR A 107 9.40 5.61 -9.48
C THR A 107 9.45 5.70 -7.95
N ASN A 108 9.97 6.79 -7.40
CA ASN A 108 10.00 6.99 -5.94
C ASN A 108 8.59 7.20 -5.38
N LEU A 109 7.73 7.91 -6.12
CA LEU A 109 6.32 8.11 -5.75
C LEU A 109 5.49 6.82 -5.77
N GLU A 110 5.91 5.78 -6.49
CA GLU A 110 5.29 4.45 -6.41
C GLU A 110 5.52 3.79 -5.03
N MET A 111 6.50 4.28 -4.27
CA MET A 111 6.88 3.79 -2.93
C MET A 111 7.08 2.26 -2.89
N GLU A 112 7.55 1.68 -4.00
CA GLU A 112 7.71 0.24 -4.10
C GLU A 112 9.00 -0.23 -3.41
N SER A 113 8.84 -0.87 -2.25
CA SER A 113 9.98 -1.49 -1.54
C SER A 113 10.05 -3.01 -1.76
N HIS A 114 11.14 -3.47 -2.37
CA HIS A 114 11.44 -4.90 -2.48
C HIS A 114 11.62 -5.58 -1.12
N GLU A 115 12.21 -4.89 -0.15
CA GLU A 115 12.39 -5.41 1.21
C GLU A 115 11.04 -5.64 1.91
N GLU A 116 10.11 -4.69 1.74
CA GLU A 116 8.75 -4.82 2.29
C GLU A 116 8.01 -6.01 1.65
N LYS A 117 8.10 -6.16 0.31
CA LYS A 117 7.51 -7.30 -0.41
C LYS A 117 8.08 -8.63 0.09
N LEU A 118 9.39 -8.74 0.24
CA LEU A 118 10.05 -9.95 0.74
C LEU A 118 9.62 -10.26 2.18
N HIS A 119 9.56 -9.25 3.05
CA HIS A 119 9.14 -9.42 4.44
C HIS A 119 7.69 -9.91 4.55
N LYS A 120 6.76 -9.35 3.75
CA LYS A 120 5.38 -9.83 3.66
C LYS A 120 5.30 -11.30 3.23
N MET A 121 6.13 -11.72 2.27
CA MET A 121 6.19 -13.12 1.83
C MET A 121 6.65 -14.07 2.94
N ILE A 122 7.67 -13.68 3.72
CA ILE A 122 8.16 -14.48 4.86
C ILE A 122 7.05 -14.65 5.92
N ILE A 123 6.37 -13.56 6.26
CA ILE A 123 5.26 -13.61 7.23
C ILE A 123 4.16 -14.55 6.73
N GLN A 124 3.77 -14.41 5.46
CA GLN A 124 2.73 -15.24 4.86
C GLN A 124 3.12 -16.72 4.86
N SER A 125 4.38 -17.05 4.55
CA SER A 125 4.91 -18.41 4.63
C SER A 125 4.78 -18.97 6.05
N LYS A 126 5.23 -18.22 7.07
CA LYS A 126 5.13 -18.65 8.48
C LYS A 126 3.69 -18.90 8.93
N ILE A 127 2.75 -18.05 8.49
CA ILE A 127 1.32 -18.22 8.78
C ILE A 127 0.79 -19.49 8.12
N ASN A 128 1.13 -19.73 6.85
CA ASN A 128 0.70 -20.92 6.11
C ASN A 128 1.26 -22.20 6.76
N ASP A 129 2.55 -22.21 7.10
CA ASP A 129 3.20 -23.35 7.77
C ASP A 129 2.52 -23.67 9.11
N THR A 130 2.20 -22.63 9.89
CA THR A 130 1.51 -22.78 11.17
C THR A 130 0.09 -23.33 10.98
N LYS A 131 -0.65 -22.84 9.99
CA LYS A 131 -2.00 -23.33 9.65
C LYS A 131 -1.97 -24.80 9.25
N ASP A 132 -0.98 -25.22 8.47
CA ASP A 132 -0.87 -26.61 8.02
C ASP A 132 -0.49 -27.55 9.17
N ILE A 133 0.39 -27.11 10.08
CA ILE A 133 0.68 -27.85 11.31
C ILE A 133 -0.56 -27.97 12.19
N MET A 134 -1.33 -26.89 12.35
CA MET A 134 -2.57 -26.90 13.14
C MET A 134 -3.62 -27.85 12.54
N LYS A 135 -3.80 -27.85 11.21
CA LYS A 135 -4.71 -28.77 10.53
C LYS A 135 -4.28 -30.23 10.71
N LYS A 136 -2.99 -30.53 10.53
CA LYS A 136 -2.46 -31.89 10.73
C LYS A 136 -2.69 -32.38 12.17
N LYS A 137 -2.38 -31.54 13.16
CA LYS A 137 -2.62 -31.87 14.58
C LYS A 137 -4.11 -32.05 14.91
N ALA A 138 -4.99 -31.22 14.35
CA ALA A 138 -6.44 -31.36 14.54
C ALA A 138 -6.95 -32.70 13.99
N MET A 139 -6.55 -33.07 12.77
CA MET A 139 -6.90 -34.36 12.16
C MET A 139 -6.39 -35.55 12.99
N GLU A 140 -5.18 -35.46 13.54
CA GLU A 140 -4.62 -36.51 14.40
C GLU A 140 -5.40 -36.65 15.72
N ILE A 141 -5.75 -35.54 16.36
CA ILE A 141 -6.57 -35.53 17.59
C ILE A 141 -7.95 -36.16 17.33
N ASP A 142 -8.59 -35.82 16.21
CA ASP A 142 -9.91 -36.35 15.86
C ASP A 142 -9.86 -37.86 15.57
N LYS A 143 -8.79 -38.33 14.90
CA LYS A 143 -8.57 -39.77 14.69
C LYS A 143 -8.40 -40.51 16.02
N ILE A 144 -7.58 -39.99 16.95
CA ILE A 144 -7.37 -40.59 18.27
C ILE A 144 -8.69 -40.62 19.08
N LYS A 145 -9.49 -39.56 19.03
CA LYS A 145 -10.81 -39.53 19.70
C LYS A 145 -11.76 -40.58 19.14
N LEU A 146 -11.78 -40.75 17.82
CA LEU A 146 -12.60 -41.77 17.15
C LEU A 146 -12.20 -43.19 17.57
N GLU A 147 -10.89 -43.47 17.56
CA GLU A 147 -10.34 -44.77 17.98
C GLU A 147 -10.69 -45.09 19.44
N LYS A 148 -10.50 -44.13 20.37
CA LYS A 148 -10.90 -44.30 21.78
C LYS A 148 -12.40 -44.52 21.97
N LYS A 149 -13.24 -43.87 21.15
CA LYS A 149 -14.70 -44.06 21.19
C LYS A 149 -15.08 -45.47 20.70
N LEU A 150 -14.43 -45.96 19.64
CA LEU A 150 -14.62 -47.31 19.13
C LEU A 150 -14.15 -48.39 20.12
N GLU A 151 -13.02 -48.19 20.79
CA GLU A 151 -12.55 -49.09 21.86
C GLU A 151 -13.49 -49.09 23.08
N SER A 152 -13.99 -47.92 23.48
CA SER A 152 -14.96 -47.81 24.58
C SER A 152 -16.30 -48.49 24.22
N SER A 153 -16.76 -48.37 22.97
CA SER A 153 -17.94 -49.12 22.49
C SER A 153 -17.70 -50.63 22.41
N ARG A 154 -16.50 -51.09 22.05
CA ARG A 154 -16.14 -52.52 22.08
C ARG A 154 -16.08 -53.08 23.51
N ASN A 155 -15.62 -52.29 24.48
CA ASN A 155 -15.65 -52.69 25.90
C ASN A 155 -17.06 -52.63 26.51
N SER A 156 -18.00 -51.84 25.95
CA SER A 156 -19.41 -51.90 26.35
C SER A 156 -20.15 -53.12 25.76
N ILE A 157 -19.69 -53.68 24.64
CA ILE A 157 -20.30 -54.87 24.03
C ILE A 157 -19.77 -56.18 24.65
N SER A 158 -18.59 -56.17 25.27
CA SER A 158 -18.08 -57.30 26.07
C SER A 158 -18.70 -57.41 27.47
N SER A 159 -19.36 -56.35 27.96
CA SER A 159 -20.17 -56.38 29.19
C SER A 159 -21.61 -56.88 28.98
N MET A 160 -22.01 -57.18 27.74
CA MET A 160 -23.36 -57.63 27.39
C MET A 160 -23.35 -59.05 26.81
N GLY A 161 -22.45 -59.89 27.32
CA GLY A 161 -22.43 -61.32 27.09
C GLY A 161 -22.96 -62.11 28.28
N SER A 162 -24.28 -62.16 28.46
CA SER A 162 -24.99 -63.28 29.11
C SER A 162 -26.51 -63.03 29.15
N GLY A 163 -27.23 -63.48 28.13
CA GLY A 163 -28.69 -63.41 28.13
C GLY A 163 -29.38 -63.80 26.83
N MET A 164 -29.40 -65.10 26.54
CA MET A 164 -30.51 -65.87 25.96
C MET A 164 -31.61 -65.12 25.17
N GLY A 165 -31.83 -65.50 23.90
CA GLY A 165 -33.12 -65.19 23.25
C GLY A 165 -33.15 -65.25 21.72
N SER A 166 -33.46 -66.43 21.19
CA SER A 166 -34.02 -66.65 19.86
C SER A 166 -35.18 -65.70 19.52
N GLY A 167 -35.17 -65.07 18.35
CA GLY A 167 -36.28 -64.23 17.88
C GLY A 167 -36.13 -63.76 16.44
N MET A 168 -36.56 -64.61 15.52
CA MET A 168 -36.82 -64.30 14.11
C MET A 168 -37.97 -63.29 14.02
N GLY A 169 -37.78 -62.17 13.33
CA GLY A 169 -38.80 -61.12 13.24
C GLY A 169 -38.43 -60.00 12.27
N SER A 170 -38.82 -60.21 11.02
CA SER A 170 -38.90 -59.28 9.89
C SER A 170 -39.31 -57.84 10.23
N GLY A 171 -38.58 -56.86 9.66
CA GLY A 171 -38.94 -55.44 9.70
C GLY A 171 -38.25 -54.68 8.56
N MET A 172 -38.84 -54.76 7.37
CA MET A 172 -38.47 -54.00 6.19
C MET A 172 -38.81 -52.52 6.42
N GLY A 173 -37.80 -51.67 6.51
CA GLY A 173 -37.93 -50.23 6.73
C GLY A 173 -36.97 -49.47 5.82
N SER A 174 -37.38 -49.30 4.56
CA SER A 174 -36.66 -48.57 3.52
C SER A 174 -36.70 -47.06 3.80
N GLY A 175 -35.68 -46.54 4.48
CA GLY A 175 -35.42 -45.10 4.63
C GLY A 175 -34.33 -44.67 3.65
N MET A 176 -34.68 -44.47 2.38
CA MET A 176 -33.77 -43.99 1.34
C MET A 176 -33.69 -42.46 1.42
N GLY A 177 -32.67 -41.95 2.10
CA GLY A 177 -32.38 -40.52 2.25
C GLY A 177 -30.98 -40.18 1.77
N GLY A 178 -30.88 -39.15 0.91
CA GLY A 178 -29.65 -38.51 0.46
C GLY A 178 -28.98 -39.27 -0.71
N GLY A 179 -28.73 -38.68 -1.86
CA GLY A 179 -28.28 -37.32 -2.12
C GLY A 179 -27.07 -37.44 -3.03
N MET A 180 -27.32 -37.58 -4.34
CA MET A 180 -26.30 -37.85 -5.34
C MET A 180 -26.15 -36.61 -6.22
N GLY A 181 -25.41 -35.62 -5.69
CA GLY A 181 -24.96 -34.43 -6.40
C GLY A 181 -23.48 -34.58 -6.76
N GLY A 182 -23.19 -35.32 -7.82
CA GLY A 182 -21.85 -35.46 -8.40
C GLY A 182 -21.57 -34.32 -9.38
N GLY A 183 -21.02 -33.21 -8.89
CA GLY A 183 -20.47 -32.13 -9.71
C GLY A 183 -18.98 -32.32 -9.91
N MET A 184 -18.60 -33.09 -10.93
CA MET A 184 -17.21 -33.31 -11.33
C MET A 184 -16.86 -32.29 -12.41
N GLY A 185 -16.53 -31.07 -11.98
CA GLY A 185 -16.05 -30.00 -12.85
C GLY A 185 -14.52 -30.07 -12.97
N SER A 186 -14.05 -30.56 -14.11
CA SER A 186 -12.65 -30.49 -14.53
C SER A 186 -12.30 -29.04 -14.89
N SER A 187 -11.49 -28.37 -14.06
CA SER A 187 -10.79 -27.14 -14.45
C SER A 187 -9.30 -27.42 -14.54
N SER A 188 -8.88 -27.63 -15.79
CA SER A 188 -7.51 -27.61 -16.28
C SER A 188 -6.78 -26.32 -15.86
N ALA A 189 -5.65 -26.46 -15.18
CA ALA A 189 -4.66 -25.40 -15.02
C ALA A 189 -3.80 -25.30 -16.29
N PRO A 190 -3.44 -24.09 -16.77
CA PRO A 190 -2.48 -23.96 -17.86
C PRO A 190 -1.06 -24.09 -17.32
N SER A 191 -0.28 -24.96 -17.97
CA SER A 191 1.17 -25.05 -17.84
C SER A 191 1.79 -23.94 -18.69
N PHE A 192 2.55 -23.03 -18.08
CA PHE A 192 3.42 -22.11 -18.81
C PHE A 192 4.75 -22.82 -19.11
N GLY A 193 5.03 -22.95 -20.40
CA GLY A 193 6.38 -23.03 -20.95
C GLY A 193 6.66 -21.75 -21.73
#